data_AF-A0A5S5MEK7-F1
#
_entry.id   AF-A0A5S5MEK7-F1
#
_cell.length_a   1.000
_cell.length_b   1.000
_cell.length_c   1.000
_cell.angle_alpha   90.00
_cell.angle_beta   90.00
_cell.angle_gamma   90.00
#
_symmetry.space_group_name_H-M   'P 1'
#
loop_
_entity.id
_entity.type
_entity.pdbx_description
1 polymer ?
#
loop_
_entity_poly.entity_id
_entity_poly.type
_entity_poly.pdbx_seq_one_letter_code
_entity_poly.pdbx_strand_id
1 'polypeptide(L)'
;MMLKAEKGSDPFYTQRGLTPFLLFFLILGLQGLANASQEIPLPRSLQQVLADAGQDMGEGRPAEALAKLEVFYEKNPDMEHPLLFFWLGNVRLQMEDGAAALIAYRKAVKLAPEDSAVWQNLAIAAHNTKAYAEAAHAMERAWETCKEKKGSLLYHSGLFYLMDQNPAAAWQRLHRLMQLDAHPRQEWIRAHAQAAMETGNEKKSIALLEKVLDRQPEDRGMWELATHLYLRVKDYKKASAALEIRMALEADPKASDFRLLGDLYANLNLPARAAKAYAKAREKGDGCPRLLVREVQMLQAALQNEKALQRIQETDREGRDPALFELAMAIHMGESRYREAMEAGERYLNGHKGQGQNNRMLLTLGYCAYKAGEPEKARKFLERIPQRDKKAREEAGRLLAHLQREMQGL
;
A
#
# COMPACT_ATOMS: atom_id res chain seq x y z
N MET A 1 15.99 0.84 7.04
CA MET A 1 15.13 -0.01 7.90
C MET A 1 13.94 -0.39 7.04
N MET A 2 13.86 -1.65 6.59
CA MET A 2 12.77 -2.13 5.71
C MET A 2 11.42 -1.89 6.40
N LEU A 3 10.54 -1.14 5.73
CA LEU A 3 9.15 -0.96 6.14
C LEU A 3 8.50 -2.34 6.18
N LYS A 4 8.26 -2.86 7.40
CA LYS A 4 7.31 -3.94 7.61
C LYS A 4 5.95 -3.42 7.18
N ALA A 5 5.35 -4.09 6.21
CA ALA A 5 3.97 -3.90 5.83
C ALA A 5 3.09 -4.08 7.08
N GLU A 6 2.54 -2.99 7.58
CA GLU A 6 1.42 -3.05 8.50
C GLU A 6 0.28 -3.76 7.77
N LYS A 7 -0.26 -4.80 8.42
CA LYS A 7 -1.46 -5.52 7.98
C LYS A 7 -2.61 -4.50 7.93
N GLY A 8 -2.80 -3.89 6.77
CA GLY A 8 -4.00 -3.14 6.45
C GLY A 8 -5.19 -4.09 6.54
N SER A 9 -6.16 -3.72 7.36
CA SER A 9 -7.49 -4.32 7.39
C SER A 9 -8.03 -4.42 5.97
N ASP A 10 -8.30 -5.65 5.56
CA ASP A 10 -8.88 -6.02 4.28
C ASP A 10 -10.24 -5.29 4.08
N PRO A 11 -10.36 -4.34 3.14
CA PRO A 11 -11.60 -3.58 2.95
C PRO A 11 -12.66 -4.39 2.18
N PHE A 12 -12.37 -5.65 1.81
CA PHE A 12 -13.24 -6.49 0.96
C PHE A 12 -14.19 -7.41 1.73
N TYR A 13 -14.21 -7.36 3.07
CA TYR A 13 -15.17 -8.11 3.88
C TYR A 13 -16.26 -7.19 4.46
N THR A 14 -17.07 -6.58 3.60
CA THR A 14 -18.42 -6.15 4.00
C THR A 14 -19.41 -7.24 3.65
N GLN A 15 -19.88 -7.93 4.69
CA GLN A 15 -21.04 -8.81 4.69
C GLN A 15 -22.23 -8.14 3.97
N ARG A 16 -22.60 -8.64 2.79
CA ARG A 16 -23.98 -8.66 2.27
C ARG A 16 -24.03 -9.44 0.95
N GLY A 17 -24.51 -10.70 1.05
CA GLY A 17 -25.29 -11.39 0.03
C GLY A 17 -24.58 -11.81 -1.26
N LEU A 18 -24.15 -13.08 -1.33
CA LEU A 18 -23.93 -13.84 -2.58
C LEU A 18 -25.22 -14.04 -3.41
N THR A 19 -26.37 -13.66 -2.86
CA THR A 19 -27.71 -13.96 -3.38
C THR A 19 -28.14 -13.19 -4.64
N PRO A 20 -27.77 -11.92 -4.91
CA PRO A 20 -28.15 -11.26 -6.17
C PRO A 20 -27.26 -11.66 -7.34
N PHE A 21 -26.03 -12.11 -7.06
CA PHE A 21 -25.02 -12.38 -8.09
C PHE A 21 -25.27 -13.71 -8.82
N LEU A 22 -25.72 -14.75 -8.10
CA LEU A 22 -26.06 -16.07 -8.67
C LEU A 22 -27.39 -16.06 -9.46
N LEU A 23 -28.38 -15.29 -9.02
CA LEU A 23 -29.69 -15.18 -9.67
C LEU A 23 -29.63 -14.45 -11.03
N PHE A 24 -28.72 -13.48 -11.18
CA PHE A 24 -28.56 -12.72 -12.43
C PHE A 24 -27.97 -13.57 -13.58
N PHE A 25 -27.10 -14.54 -13.27
CA PHE A 25 -26.47 -15.41 -14.27
C PHE A 25 -27.33 -16.61 -14.69
N LEU A 26 -28.21 -17.10 -13.81
CA LEU A 26 -29.18 -18.16 -14.14
C LEU A 26 -30.11 -17.75 -15.30
N ILE A 27 -30.51 -16.48 -15.37
CA ILE A 27 -31.42 -15.95 -16.39
C ILE A 27 -30.68 -15.61 -17.70
N LEU A 28 -29.47 -15.04 -17.62
CA LEU A 28 -28.67 -14.69 -18.81
C LEU A 28 -28.03 -15.91 -19.51
N GLY A 29 -27.72 -16.98 -18.76
CA GLY A 29 -27.18 -18.23 -19.32
C GLY A 29 -28.12 -18.90 -20.33
N LEU A 30 -29.44 -18.82 -20.10
CA LEU A 30 -30.45 -19.40 -21.00
C LEU A 30 -30.52 -18.70 -22.37
N GLN A 31 -30.37 -17.37 -22.42
CA GLN A 31 -30.41 -16.62 -23.68
C GLN A 31 -29.10 -16.70 -24.48
N GLY A 32 -27.96 -16.84 -23.79
CA GLY A 32 -26.64 -17.01 -24.42
C GLY A 32 -26.50 -18.38 -25.10
N LEU A 33 -26.85 -19.44 -24.37
CA LEU A 33 -26.79 -20.80 -24.90
C LEU A 33 -27.83 -21.09 -25.98
N ALA A 34 -29.01 -20.47 -25.93
CA ALA A 34 -30.01 -20.60 -27.00
C ALA A 34 -29.50 -20.09 -28.37
N ASN A 35 -28.45 -19.25 -28.37
CA ASN A 35 -27.82 -18.76 -29.60
C ASN A 35 -26.61 -19.62 -30.05
N ALA A 36 -25.83 -20.18 -29.12
CA ALA A 36 -24.71 -21.07 -29.47
C ALA A 36 -25.18 -22.52 -29.77
N SER A 37 -26.27 -22.96 -29.15
CA SER A 37 -26.94 -24.22 -29.49
C SER A 37 -27.76 -24.15 -30.78
N GLN A 38 -27.72 -23.05 -31.53
CA GLN A 38 -28.36 -23.01 -32.85
C GLN A 38 -27.64 -23.91 -33.86
N GLU A 39 -26.36 -24.24 -33.63
CA GLU A 39 -25.59 -25.13 -34.50
C GLU A 39 -25.67 -26.62 -34.11
N ILE A 40 -26.05 -26.93 -32.86
CA ILE A 40 -26.21 -28.31 -32.37
C ILE A 40 -27.70 -28.55 -32.11
N PRO A 41 -28.38 -29.40 -32.91
CA PRO A 41 -29.80 -29.67 -32.73
C PRO A 41 -30.09 -30.16 -31.32
N LEU A 42 -31.00 -29.47 -30.62
CA LEU A 42 -31.40 -29.80 -29.25
C LEU A 42 -32.49 -30.88 -29.27
N PRO A 43 -32.21 -32.15 -28.89
CA PRO A 43 -33.18 -33.24 -28.99
C PRO A 43 -34.37 -33.02 -28.05
N ARG A 44 -35.58 -33.41 -28.47
CA ARG A 44 -36.81 -33.24 -27.65
C ARG A 44 -36.70 -33.88 -26.26
N SER A 45 -36.06 -35.05 -26.17
CA SER A 45 -35.82 -35.73 -24.90
C SER A 45 -34.95 -34.89 -23.95
N LEU A 46 -33.93 -34.22 -24.49
CA LEU A 46 -33.10 -33.30 -23.72
C LEU A 46 -33.87 -32.01 -23.36
N GLN A 47 -34.69 -31.47 -24.26
CA GLN A 47 -35.55 -30.32 -23.95
C GLN A 47 -36.45 -30.58 -22.73
N GLN A 48 -37.07 -31.77 -22.69
CA GLN A 48 -37.96 -32.17 -21.61
C GLN A 48 -37.22 -32.25 -20.26
N VAL A 49 -36.11 -33.00 -20.19
CA VAL A 49 -35.37 -33.13 -18.93
C VAL A 49 -34.79 -31.79 -18.45
N LEU A 50 -34.35 -30.92 -19.36
CA LEU A 50 -33.85 -29.59 -18.99
C LEU A 50 -34.97 -28.69 -18.46
N ALA A 51 -36.18 -28.78 -19.04
CA ALA A 51 -37.34 -28.05 -18.53
C ALA A 51 -37.73 -28.53 -17.12
N ASP A 52 -37.79 -29.85 -16.91
CA ASP A 52 -38.11 -30.45 -15.61
C ASP A 52 -37.05 -30.09 -14.54
N ALA A 53 -35.76 -30.16 -14.90
CA ALA A 53 -34.67 -29.76 -14.02
C ALA A 53 -34.71 -28.25 -13.72
N GLY A 54 -35.05 -27.42 -14.71
CA GLY A 54 -35.26 -25.99 -14.54
C GLY A 54 -36.40 -25.65 -13.58
N GLN A 55 -37.52 -26.39 -13.67
CA GLN A 55 -38.63 -26.25 -12.74
C GLN A 55 -38.21 -26.60 -11.31
N ASP A 56 -37.54 -27.74 -11.11
CA ASP A 56 -37.05 -28.14 -9.79
C ASP A 56 -36.08 -27.11 -9.20
N MET A 57 -35.18 -26.57 -10.02
CA MET A 57 -34.27 -25.50 -9.59
C MET A 57 -35.02 -24.23 -9.17
N GLY A 58 -36.06 -23.83 -9.92
CA GLY A 58 -36.92 -22.69 -9.59
C GLY A 58 -37.73 -22.88 -8.31
N GLU A 59 -38.09 -24.13 -7.98
CA GLU A 59 -38.79 -24.50 -6.76
C GLU A 59 -37.85 -24.80 -5.58
N GLY A 60 -36.54 -24.56 -5.73
CA GLY A 60 -35.55 -24.74 -4.67
C GLY A 60 -35.20 -26.19 -4.37
N ARG A 61 -35.40 -27.09 -5.35
CA ARG A 61 -35.15 -28.54 -5.30
C ARG A 61 -33.95 -28.96 -6.18
N PRO A 62 -32.73 -28.55 -5.85
CA PRO A 62 -31.56 -28.82 -6.69
C PRO A 62 -31.16 -30.31 -6.70
N ALA A 63 -31.47 -31.07 -5.65
CA ALA A 63 -31.15 -32.50 -5.60
C ALA A 63 -32.00 -33.31 -6.59
N GLU A 64 -33.28 -32.97 -6.72
CA GLU A 64 -34.22 -33.57 -7.67
C GLU A 64 -33.84 -33.22 -9.11
N ALA A 65 -33.46 -31.96 -9.36
CA ALA A 65 -32.93 -31.52 -10.65
C ALA A 65 -31.68 -32.31 -11.04
N LEU A 66 -30.73 -32.48 -10.10
CA LEU A 66 -29.50 -33.23 -10.34
C LEU A 66 -29.80 -34.69 -10.69
N ALA A 67 -30.65 -35.35 -9.90
CA ALA A 67 -31.03 -36.74 -10.10
C ALA A 67 -31.66 -36.97 -11.49
N LYS A 68 -32.55 -36.07 -11.93
CA LYS A 68 -33.16 -36.16 -13.28
C LYS A 68 -32.13 -36.05 -14.40
N LEU A 69 -31.19 -35.11 -14.28
CA LEU A 69 -30.13 -34.91 -15.28
C LEU A 69 -29.15 -36.08 -15.31
N GLU A 70 -28.78 -36.64 -14.15
CA GLU A 70 -27.88 -37.79 -14.05
C GLU A 70 -28.52 -39.06 -14.60
N VAL A 71 -29.78 -39.36 -14.22
CA VAL A 71 -30.53 -40.50 -14.79
C VAL A 71 -30.69 -40.37 -16.30
N PHE A 72 -30.92 -39.16 -16.80
CA PHE A 72 -30.98 -38.92 -18.24
C PHE A 72 -29.63 -39.21 -18.92
N TYR A 73 -28.52 -38.76 -18.34
CA TYR A 73 -27.19 -39.02 -18.86
C TYR A 73 -26.83 -40.50 -18.84
N GLU A 74 -27.15 -41.22 -17.76
CA GLU A 74 -26.92 -42.66 -17.64
C GLU A 74 -27.67 -43.48 -18.70
N LYS A 75 -28.91 -43.08 -19.02
CA LYS A 75 -29.72 -43.74 -20.05
C LYS A 75 -29.30 -43.37 -21.48
N ASN A 76 -28.54 -42.29 -21.65
CA ASN A 76 -28.12 -41.76 -22.94
C ASN A 76 -26.62 -41.41 -22.91
N PRO A 77 -25.72 -42.39 -22.66
CA PRO A 77 -24.29 -42.10 -22.45
C PRO A 77 -23.62 -41.46 -23.67
N ASP A 78 -24.12 -41.74 -24.87
CA ASP A 78 -23.62 -41.17 -26.13
C ASP A 78 -24.14 -39.74 -26.40
N MET A 79 -25.05 -39.22 -25.58
CA MET A 79 -25.62 -37.88 -25.74
C MET A 79 -24.73 -36.82 -25.08
N GLU A 80 -23.63 -36.48 -25.75
CA GLU A 80 -22.76 -35.38 -25.36
C GLU A 80 -23.29 -34.04 -25.92
N HIS A 81 -24.08 -33.32 -25.11
CA HIS A 81 -24.63 -32.02 -25.49
C HIS A 81 -24.16 -30.91 -24.52
N PRO A 82 -23.70 -29.74 -25.01
CA PRO A 82 -23.17 -28.68 -24.15
C PRO A 82 -24.18 -28.19 -23.09
N LEU A 83 -25.45 -28.04 -23.47
CA LEU A 83 -26.53 -27.69 -22.53
C LEU A 83 -26.68 -28.70 -21.38
N LEU A 84 -26.56 -30.00 -21.62
CA LEU A 84 -26.68 -31.01 -20.56
C LEU A 84 -25.62 -30.78 -19.48
N PHE A 85 -24.36 -30.65 -19.91
CA PHE A 85 -23.24 -30.43 -19.00
C PHE A 85 -23.26 -29.04 -18.36
N PHE A 86 -23.76 -28.03 -19.07
CA PHE A 86 -23.98 -26.69 -18.50
C PHE A 86 -25.00 -26.73 -17.35
N TRP A 87 -26.14 -27.41 -17.55
CA TRP A 87 -27.17 -27.56 -16.52
C TRP A 87 -26.69 -28.40 -15.33
N LEU A 88 -26.00 -29.52 -15.59
CA LEU A 88 -25.34 -30.28 -14.52
C LEU A 88 -24.37 -29.41 -13.72
N GLY A 89 -23.60 -28.55 -14.39
CA GLY A 89 -22.72 -27.59 -13.75
C GLY A 89 -23.46 -26.56 -12.88
N ASN A 90 -24.56 -25.98 -13.38
CA ASN A 90 -25.36 -25.00 -12.63
C ASN A 90 -25.97 -25.61 -11.38
N VAL A 91 -26.57 -26.80 -11.50
CA VAL A 91 -27.19 -27.49 -10.37
C VAL A 91 -26.13 -27.82 -9.31
N ARG A 92 -24.97 -28.32 -9.71
CA ARG A 92 -23.86 -28.61 -8.80
C ARG A 92 -23.28 -27.36 -8.13
N LEU A 93 -23.19 -26.23 -8.84
CA LEU A 93 -22.81 -24.95 -8.22
C LEU A 93 -23.82 -24.51 -7.17
N GLN A 94 -25.13 -24.64 -7.43
CA GLN A 94 -26.17 -24.30 -6.45
C GLN A 94 -26.13 -25.21 -5.22
N MET A 95 -25.68 -26.45 -5.38
CA MET A 95 -25.44 -27.40 -4.29
C MET A 95 -24.07 -27.24 -3.63
N GLU A 96 -23.31 -26.18 -3.97
CA GLU A 96 -21.94 -25.91 -3.47
C GLU A 96 -20.91 -26.99 -3.83
N ASP A 97 -21.23 -27.92 -4.74
CA ASP A 97 -20.29 -28.90 -5.28
C ASP A 97 -19.51 -28.29 -6.46
N GLY A 98 -18.60 -27.37 -6.12
CA GLY A 98 -17.77 -26.68 -7.09
C GLY A 98 -16.86 -27.61 -7.90
N ALA A 99 -16.39 -28.71 -7.31
CA ALA A 99 -15.49 -29.65 -7.99
C ALA A 99 -16.22 -30.41 -9.10
N ALA A 100 -17.41 -30.93 -8.82
CA ALA A 100 -18.21 -31.64 -9.80
C ALA A 100 -18.80 -30.67 -10.85
N ALA A 101 -19.09 -29.43 -10.46
CA ALA A 101 -19.49 -28.37 -11.40
C ALA A 101 -18.36 -28.03 -12.38
N LEU A 102 -17.13 -27.89 -11.89
CA LEU A 102 -15.95 -27.61 -12.71
C LEU A 102 -15.76 -28.68 -13.80
N ILE A 103 -15.92 -29.96 -13.45
CA ILE A 103 -15.85 -31.08 -14.42
C ILE A 103 -16.94 -30.94 -15.49
N ALA A 104 -18.17 -30.62 -15.09
CA ALA A 104 -19.29 -30.46 -16.02
C ALA A 104 -19.04 -29.28 -16.98
N TYR A 105 -18.61 -28.12 -16.48
CA TYR A 105 -18.31 -26.98 -17.36
C TYR A 105 -17.12 -27.23 -18.29
N ARG A 106 -16.09 -27.96 -17.84
CA ARG A 106 -14.98 -28.37 -18.73
C ARG A 106 -15.46 -29.22 -19.90
N LYS A 107 -16.47 -30.09 -19.71
CA LYS A 107 -17.12 -30.81 -20.82
C LYS A 107 -17.92 -29.86 -21.69
N ALA A 108 -18.69 -28.95 -21.09
CA ALA A 108 -19.51 -27.99 -21.83
C ALA A 108 -18.67 -27.08 -22.75
N VAL A 109 -17.55 -26.52 -22.28
CA VAL A 109 -16.68 -25.65 -23.12
C VAL A 109 -15.99 -26.40 -24.26
N LYS A 110 -15.74 -27.72 -24.11
CA LYS A 110 -15.19 -28.54 -25.21
C LYS A 110 -16.19 -28.71 -26.35
N LEU A 111 -17.48 -28.80 -26.01
CA LEU A 111 -18.57 -28.97 -26.98
C LEU A 111 -19.07 -27.64 -27.56
N ALA A 112 -18.94 -26.55 -26.80
CA ALA A 112 -19.34 -25.20 -27.22
C ALA A 112 -18.21 -24.18 -26.95
N PRO A 113 -17.06 -24.27 -27.65
CA PRO A 113 -15.90 -23.40 -27.39
C PRO A 113 -16.12 -21.94 -27.78
N GLU A 114 -17.16 -21.62 -28.56
CA GLU A 114 -17.53 -20.27 -28.96
C GLU A 114 -18.63 -19.65 -28.06
N ASP A 115 -19.09 -20.36 -27.03
CA ASP A 115 -20.09 -19.85 -26.10
C ASP A 115 -19.46 -19.14 -24.90
N SER A 116 -19.52 -17.81 -24.93
CA SER A 116 -19.03 -16.94 -23.85
C SER A 116 -19.70 -17.20 -22.50
N ALA A 117 -20.97 -17.62 -22.44
CA ALA A 117 -21.66 -17.88 -21.18
C ALA A 117 -21.12 -19.15 -20.50
N VAL A 118 -20.81 -20.19 -21.29
CA VAL A 118 -20.24 -21.43 -20.77
C VAL A 118 -18.84 -21.18 -20.20
N TRP A 119 -18.03 -20.37 -20.89
CA TRP A 119 -16.71 -19.94 -20.39
C TRP A 119 -16.80 -19.12 -19.09
N GLN A 120 -17.78 -18.23 -18.96
CA GLN A 120 -18.00 -17.48 -17.71
C GLN A 120 -18.34 -18.40 -16.54
N ASN A 121 -19.23 -19.37 -16.75
CA ASN A 121 -19.61 -20.30 -15.70
C ASN A 121 -18.48 -21.27 -15.33
N LEU A 122 -17.64 -21.66 -16.31
CA LEU A 122 -16.38 -22.35 -16.02
C LEU A 122 -15.48 -21.50 -15.12
N ALA A 123 -15.34 -20.21 -15.43
CA ALA A 123 -14.52 -19.30 -14.63
C ALA A 123 -15.02 -19.17 -13.18
N ILE A 124 -16.34 -19.09 -12.99
CA ILE A 124 -16.97 -19.03 -11.67
C ILE A 124 -16.71 -20.32 -10.88
N ALA A 125 -16.92 -21.48 -11.50
CA ALA A 125 -16.66 -22.77 -10.85
C ALA A 125 -15.18 -22.92 -10.48
N ALA A 126 -14.27 -22.57 -11.40
CA ALA A 126 -12.83 -22.62 -11.17
C ALA A 126 -12.41 -21.68 -10.03
N HIS A 127 -12.98 -20.47 -9.96
CA HIS A 127 -12.73 -19.54 -8.85
C HIS A 127 -13.20 -20.12 -7.50
N ASN A 128 -14.40 -20.70 -7.45
CA ASN A 128 -14.93 -21.31 -6.21
C ASN A 128 -14.06 -22.47 -5.72
N THR A 129 -13.42 -23.20 -6.64
CA THR A 129 -12.47 -24.27 -6.32
C THR A 129 -11.01 -23.77 -6.20
N LYS A 130 -10.79 -22.45 -6.18
CA LYS A 130 -9.47 -21.80 -6.09
C LYS A 130 -8.49 -22.14 -7.24
N ALA A 131 -9.00 -22.61 -8.37
CA ALA A 131 -8.26 -22.84 -9.60
C ALA A 131 -8.11 -21.52 -10.38
N TYR A 132 -7.40 -20.55 -9.80
CA TYR A 132 -7.39 -19.16 -10.26
C TYR A 132 -6.81 -18.98 -11.67
N ALA A 133 -5.73 -19.68 -12.04
CA ALA A 133 -5.20 -19.65 -13.40
C ALA A 133 -6.23 -20.10 -14.46
N GLU A 134 -7.02 -21.14 -14.17
CA GLU A 134 -8.07 -21.62 -15.07
C GLU A 134 -9.24 -20.64 -15.11
N ALA A 135 -9.63 -20.08 -13.97
CA ALA A 135 -10.65 -19.04 -13.90
C ALA A 135 -10.26 -17.83 -14.76
N ALA A 136 -8.99 -17.40 -14.69
CA ALA A 136 -8.45 -16.30 -15.46
C ALA A 136 -8.49 -16.57 -16.97
N HIS A 137 -8.06 -17.77 -17.38
CA HIS A 137 -8.10 -18.20 -18.77
C HIS A 137 -9.53 -18.30 -19.31
N ALA A 138 -10.43 -18.91 -18.55
CA ALA A 138 -11.84 -19.06 -18.93
C ALA A 138 -12.51 -17.69 -19.10
N MET A 139 -12.21 -16.73 -18.24
CA MET A 139 -12.75 -15.36 -18.39
C MET A 139 -12.17 -14.62 -19.60
N GLU A 140 -10.90 -14.87 -19.95
CA GLU A 140 -10.32 -14.36 -21.20
C GLU A 140 -11.00 -14.99 -22.43
N ARG A 141 -11.19 -16.31 -22.45
CA ARG A 141 -11.93 -16.99 -23.52
C ARG A 141 -13.35 -16.45 -23.65
N ALA A 142 -14.04 -16.23 -22.54
CA ALA A 142 -15.35 -15.58 -22.55
C ALA A 142 -15.32 -14.19 -23.20
N TRP A 143 -14.27 -13.40 -22.93
CA TRP A 143 -14.08 -12.10 -23.58
C TRP A 143 -13.80 -12.24 -25.09
N GLU A 144 -13.02 -13.23 -25.50
CA GLU A 144 -12.71 -13.50 -26.92
C GLU A 144 -13.95 -13.91 -27.71
N THR A 145 -14.83 -14.70 -27.12
CA THR A 145 -16.00 -15.28 -27.81
C THR A 145 -17.29 -14.46 -27.63
N CYS A 146 -17.33 -13.48 -26.72
CA CYS A 146 -18.51 -12.62 -26.60
C CYS A 146 -18.70 -11.73 -27.85
N LYS A 147 -19.96 -11.63 -28.30
CA LYS A 147 -20.39 -10.78 -29.41
C LYS A 147 -20.10 -9.30 -29.15
N GLU A 148 -20.39 -8.85 -27.95
CA GLU A 148 -20.09 -7.49 -27.48
C GLU A 148 -18.96 -7.55 -26.46
N LYS A 149 -17.86 -6.85 -26.72
CA LYS A 149 -16.68 -6.87 -25.86
C LYS A 149 -16.95 -6.16 -24.53
N LYS A 150 -17.10 -6.96 -23.47
CA LYS A 150 -17.33 -6.47 -22.11
C LYS A 150 -16.02 -6.34 -21.35
N GLY A 151 -15.60 -5.12 -21.01
CA GLY A 151 -14.38 -4.87 -20.24
C GLY A 151 -14.33 -5.59 -18.89
N SER A 152 -15.50 -5.84 -18.28
CA SER A 152 -15.60 -6.61 -17.04
C SER A 152 -15.01 -8.02 -17.15
N LEU A 153 -15.11 -8.70 -18.29
CA LEU A 153 -14.55 -10.05 -18.45
C LEU A 153 -13.02 -10.00 -18.39
N LEU A 154 -12.40 -9.08 -19.12
CA LEU A 154 -10.94 -8.92 -19.11
C LEU A 154 -10.42 -8.42 -17.75
N TYR A 155 -11.21 -7.62 -17.03
CA TYR A 155 -10.94 -7.22 -15.65
C TYR A 155 -10.89 -8.44 -14.71
N HIS A 156 -11.92 -9.29 -14.72
CA HIS A 156 -11.95 -10.48 -13.86
C HIS A 156 -10.84 -11.48 -14.23
N SER A 157 -10.50 -11.61 -15.51
CA SER A 157 -9.32 -12.38 -15.94
C SER A 157 -8.04 -11.86 -15.26
N GLY A 158 -7.83 -10.54 -15.29
CA GLY A 158 -6.72 -9.90 -14.59
C GLY A 158 -6.73 -10.10 -13.08
N LEU A 159 -7.88 -9.96 -12.43
CA LEU A 159 -8.03 -10.21 -10.98
C LEU A 159 -7.69 -11.64 -10.60
N PHE A 160 -8.19 -12.63 -11.36
CA PHE A 160 -7.91 -14.03 -11.08
C PHE A 160 -6.42 -14.35 -11.24
N TYR A 161 -5.72 -13.73 -12.19
CA TYR A 161 -4.25 -13.85 -12.24
C TYR A 161 -3.54 -13.19 -11.05
N LEU A 162 -4.08 -12.11 -10.47
CA LEU A 162 -3.53 -11.57 -9.21
C LEU A 162 -3.75 -12.55 -8.04
N MET A 163 -4.93 -13.18 -7.94
CA MET A 163 -5.22 -14.21 -6.94
C MET A 163 -4.35 -15.47 -7.09
N ASP A 164 -4.00 -15.80 -8.33
CA ASP A 164 -3.06 -16.87 -8.70
C ASP A 164 -1.59 -16.53 -8.38
N GLN A 165 -1.30 -15.31 -7.93
CA GLN A 165 0.07 -14.78 -7.74
C GLN A 165 0.88 -14.73 -9.06
N ASN A 166 0.18 -14.50 -10.18
CA ASN A 166 0.78 -14.30 -11.49
C ASN A 166 0.57 -12.84 -11.99
N PRO A 167 1.30 -11.87 -11.41
CA PRO A 167 1.11 -10.46 -11.74
C PRO A 167 1.53 -10.11 -13.17
N ALA A 168 2.40 -10.91 -13.79
CA ALA A 168 2.80 -10.73 -15.19
C ALA A 168 1.62 -10.97 -16.14
N ALA A 169 0.88 -12.06 -15.95
CA ALA A 169 -0.32 -12.33 -16.73
C ALA A 169 -1.43 -11.31 -16.42
N ALA A 170 -1.63 -10.97 -15.13
CA ALA A 170 -2.59 -9.95 -14.72
C ALA A 170 -2.33 -8.60 -15.40
N TRP A 171 -1.07 -8.16 -15.41
CA TRP A 171 -0.64 -6.93 -16.07
C TRP A 171 -1.03 -6.92 -17.55
N GLN A 172 -0.78 -8.02 -18.28
CA GLN A 172 -1.11 -8.09 -19.71
C GLN A 172 -2.62 -7.88 -19.95
N ARG A 173 -3.48 -8.56 -19.17
CA ARG A 173 -4.95 -8.46 -19.34
C ARG A 173 -5.47 -7.09 -18.93
N LEU A 174 -5.06 -6.60 -17.76
CA LEU A 174 -5.48 -5.30 -17.24
C LEU A 174 -4.96 -4.16 -18.11
N HIS A 175 -3.73 -4.25 -18.61
CA HIS A 175 -3.17 -3.23 -19.50
C HIS A 175 -3.89 -3.21 -20.84
N ARG A 176 -4.24 -4.38 -21.39
CA ARG A 176 -5.07 -4.47 -22.59
C ARG A 176 -6.46 -3.87 -22.35
N LEU A 177 -7.09 -4.14 -21.19
CA LEU A 177 -8.36 -3.53 -20.81
C LEU A 177 -8.30 -2.01 -20.83
N MET A 178 -7.23 -1.44 -20.27
CA MET A 178 -6.99 -0.01 -20.24
C MET A 178 -6.80 0.65 -21.62
N GLN A 179 -6.39 -0.12 -22.64
CA GLN A 179 -6.27 0.37 -24.02
C GLN A 179 -7.61 0.36 -24.77
N LEU A 180 -8.54 -0.49 -24.33
CA LEU A 180 -9.85 -0.67 -24.98
C LEU A 180 -10.89 0.31 -24.45
N ASP A 181 -10.80 0.69 -23.17
CA ASP A 181 -11.77 1.58 -22.54
C ASP A 181 -11.26 3.02 -22.48
N ALA A 182 -12.04 3.96 -23.04
CA ALA A 182 -11.74 5.38 -22.99
C ALA A 182 -11.97 5.99 -21.59
N HIS A 183 -12.80 5.35 -20.75
CA HIS A 183 -13.21 5.80 -19.43
C HIS A 183 -13.16 4.62 -18.43
N PRO A 184 -11.95 4.12 -18.12
CA PRO A 184 -11.79 2.96 -17.24
C PRO A 184 -12.34 3.26 -15.84
N ARG A 185 -13.03 2.27 -15.27
CA ARG A 185 -13.57 2.37 -13.90
C ARG A 185 -12.46 2.40 -12.87
N GLN A 186 -12.72 3.02 -11.71
CA GLN A 186 -11.73 3.16 -10.63
C GLN A 186 -11.16 1.81 -10.19
N GLU A 187 -12.01 0.79 -10.04
CA GLU A 187 -11.59 -0.55 -9.63
C GLU A 187 -10.64 -1.20 -10.65
N TRP A 188 -10.81 -0.92 -11.94
CA TRP A 188 -9.93 -1.42 -12.99
C TRP A 188 -8.56 -0.74 -12.97
N ILE A 189 -8.54 0.58 -12.73
CA ILE A 189 -7.31 1.36 -12.60
C ILE A 189 -6.51 0.88 -11.38
N ARG A 190 -7.18 0.61 -10.25
CA ARG A 190 -6.54 0.08 -9.04
C ARG A 190 -5.91 -1.29 -9.29
N ALA A 191 -6.64 -2.22 -9.92
CA ALA A 191 -6.10 -3.54 -10.26
C ALA A 191 -4.91 -3.43 -11.24
N HIS A 192 -5.03 -2.58 -12.26
CA HIS A 192 -3.95 -2.31 -13.21
C HIS A 192 -2.70 -1.77 -12.50
N ALA A 193 -2.85 -0.82 -11.59
CA ALA A 193 -1.76 -0.27 -10.82
C ALA A 193 -1.12 -1.29 -9.86
N GLN A 194 -1.92 -2.16 -9.23
CA GLN A 194 -1.40 -3.27 -8.41
C GLN A 194 -0.51 -4.19 -9.24
N ALA A 195 -1.02 -4.66 -10.39
CA ALA A 195 -0.24 -5.49 -11.30
C ALA A 195 1.03 -4.77 -11.80
N ALA A 196 0.95 -3.46 -12.03
CA ALA A 196 2.10 -2.65 -12.44
C ALA A 196 3.19 -2.60 -11.37
N MET A 197 2.83 -2.43 -10.10
CA MET A 197 3.76 -2.38 -8.98
C MET A 197 4.49 -3.72 -8.78
N GLU A 198 3.83 -4.85 -9.04
CA GLU A 198 4.44 -6.18 -8.91
C GLU A 198 5.31 -6.56 -10.11
N THR A 199 5.11 -5.90 -11.27
CA THR A 199 5.82 -6.21 -12.52
C THR A 199 6.84 -5.16 -12.95
N GLY A 200 7.04 -4.09 -12.19
CA GLY A 200 7.96 -3.00 -12.53
C GLY A 200 7.44 -2.08 -13.66
N ASN A 201 6.14 -2.10 -13.93
CA ASN A 201 5.50 -1.29 -14.97
C ASN A 201 4.88 0.02 -14.41
N GLU A 202 5.32 0.49 -13.24
CA GLU A 202 4.71 1.63 -12.54
C GLU A 202 4.66 2.88 -13.43
N LYS A 203 5.70 3.15 -14.22
CA LYS A 203 5.74 4.32 -15.13
C LYS A 203 4.62 4.31 -16.17
N LYS A 204 4.27 3.14 -16.71
CA LYS A 204 3.16 3.01 -17.67
C LYS A 204 1.81 3.22 -16.98
N SER A 205 1.67 2.71 -15.76
CA SER A 205 0.47 2.92 -14.95
C SER A 205 0.29 4.39 -14.56
N ILE A 206 1.36 5.06 -14.17
CA ILE A 206 1.38 6.51 -13.88
C ILE A 206 0.88 7.30 -15.09
N ALA A 207 1.41 7.05 -16.29
CA ALA A 207 1.02 7.79 -17.49
C ALA A 207 -0.48 7.64 -17.83
N LEU A 208 -1.08 6.49 -17.50
CA LEU A 208 -2.52 6.32 -17.63
C LEU A 208 -3.29 7.04 -16.54
N LEU A 209 -2.86 6.91 -15.29
CA LEU A 209 -3.49 7.53 -14.14
C LEU A 209 -3.48 9.06 -14.23
N GLU A 210 -2.40 9.66 -14.73
CA GLU A 210 -2.32 11.10 -14.99
C GLU A 210 -3.42 11.56 -15.96
N LYS A 211 -3.66 10.82 -17.06
CA LYS A 211 -4.76 11.13 -17.99
C LYS A 211 -6.14 11.01 -17.36
N VAL A 212 -6.31 10.10 -16.40
CA VAL A 212 -7.57 9.96 -15.65
C VAL A 212 -7.74 11.17 -14.73
N LEU A 213 -6.69 11.55 -13.99
CA LEU A 213 -6.69 12.71 -13.09
C LEU A 213 -6.88 14.04 -13.82
N ASP A 214 -6.40 14.17 -15.05
CA ASP A 214 -6.66 15.36 -15.89
C ASP A 214 -8.15 15.56 -16.18
N ARG A 215 -8.94 14.47 -16.20
CA ARG A 215 -10.38 14.48 -16.48
C ARG A 215 -11.24 14.50 -15.22
N GLN A 216 -10.75 13.88 -14.14
CA GLN A 216 -11.45 13.70 -12.86
C GLN A 216 -10.54 14.13 -11.69
N PRO A 217 -10.17 15.42 -11.62
CA PRO A 217 -9.25 15.92 -10.59
C PRO A 217 -9.81 15.85 -9.17
N GLU A 218 -11.13 15.71 -9.01
CA GLU A 218 -11.83 15.60 -7.72
C GLU A 218 -11.78 14.19 -7.11
N ASP A 219 -11.30 13.18 -7.85
CA ASP A 219 -11.22 11.81 -7.35
C ASP A 219 -10.06 11.63 -6.36
N ARG A 220 -10.38 11.79 -5.08
CA ARG A 220 -9.46 11.56 -3.96
C ARG A 220 -8.75 10.20 -4.04
N GLY A 221 -9.47 9.15 -4.43
CA GLY A 221 -8.93 7.78 -4.48
C GLY A 221 -7.87 7.62 -5.57
N MET A 222 -7.99 8.36 -6.68
CA MET A 222 -6.97 8.37 -7.74
C MET A 222 -5.71 9.13 -7.31
N TRP A 223 -5.83 10.21 -6.55
CA TRP A 223 -4.67 10.91 -5.97
C TRP A 223 -3.93 10.08 -4.92
N GLU A 224 -4.66 9.27 -4.14
CA GLU A 224 -4.05 8.28 -3.23
C GLU A 224 -3.23 7.25 -4.01
N LEU A 225 -3.82 6.68 -5.06
CA LEU A 225 -3.12 5.72 -5.93
C LEU A 225 -1.90 6.35 -6.60
N ALA A 226 -2.01 7.60 -7.07
CA ALA A 226 -0.90 8.34 -7.68
C ALA A 226 0.23 8.56 -6.69
N THR A 227 -0.09 8.94 -5.44
CA THR A 227 0.90 9.09 -4.36
C THR A 227 1.71 7.80 -4.17
N HIS A 228 1.04 6.64 -4.09
CA HIS A 228 1.71 5.35 -3.96
C HIS A 228 2.60 5.02 -5.16
N LEU A 229 2.11 5.23 -6.38
CA LEU A 229 2.90 4.98 -7.60
C LEU A 229 4.13 5.91 -7.70
N TYR A 230 3.98 7.20 -7.38
CA TYR A 230 5.11 8.14 -7.39
C TYR A 230 6.16 7.80 -6.33
N LEU A 231 5.73 7.38 -5.14
CA LEU A 231 6.64 6.89 -4.10
C LEU A 231 7.43 5.66 -4.56
N ARG A 232 6.80 4.73 -5.28
CA ARG A 232 7.46 3.53 -5.82
C ARG A 232 8.56 3.86 -6.82
N VAL A 233 8.30 4.82 -7.71
CA VAL A 233 9.31 5.30 -8.68
C VAL A 233 10.26 6.36 -8.09
N LYS A 234 10.12 6.68 -6.80
CA LYS A 234 10.89 7.70 -6.06
C LYS A 234 10.79 9.10 -6.67
N ASP A 235 9.70 9.41 -7.36
CA ASP A 235 9.39 10.77 -7.79
C ASP A 235 8.77 11.53 -6.62
N TYR A 236 9.64 11.94 -5.68
CA TYR A 236 9.20 12.61 -4.45
C TYR A 236 8.46 13.92 -4.71
N LYS A 237 8.76 14.59 -5.84
CA LYS A 237 8.14 15.86 -6.22
C LYS A 237 6.68 15.64 -6.63
N LYS A 238 6.42 14.67 -7.50
CA LYS A 238 5.04 14.32 -7.86
C LYS A 238 4.30 13.65 -6.70
N ALA A 239 4.99 12.84 -5.90
CA ALA A 239 4.41 12.24 -4.71
C ALA A 239 3.92 13.30 -3.71
N SER A 240 4.72 14.34 -3.43
CA SER A 240 4.30 15.40 -2.51
C SER A 240 3.11 16.18 -3.06
N ALA A 241 3.12 16.52 -4.35
CA ALA A 241 2.00 17.24 -4.97
C ALA A 241 0.71 16.41 -4.94
N ALA A 242 0.77 15.13 -5.32
CA ALA A 242 -0.38 14.23 -5.29
C ALA A 242 -0.94 14.05 -3.86
N LEU A 243 -0.04 13.93 -2.87
CA LEU A 243 -0.41 13.82 -1.46
C LEU A 243 -1.10 15.10 -0.95
N GLU A 244 -0.59 16.28 -1.31
CA GLU A 244 -1.21 17.56 -0.96
C GLU A 244 -2.61 17.69 -1.56
N ILE A 245 -2.80 17.32 -2.83
CA ILE A 245 -4.11 17.38 -3.48
C ILE A 245 -5.08 16.39 -2.83
N ARG A 246 -4.65 15.14 -2.59
CA ARG A 246 -5.45 14.15 -1.86
C ARG A 246 -5.92 14.70 -0.51
N MET A 247 -5.00 15.29 0.26
CA MET A 247 -5.31 15.86 1.57
C MET A 247 -6.24 17.08 1.47
N ALA A 248 -6.13 17.89 0.42
CA ALA A 248 -7.04 19.02 0.20
C ALA A 248 -8.47 18.58 -0.14
N LEU A 249 -8.64 17.38 -0.69
CA LEU A 249 -9.94 16.75 -0.97
C LEU A 249 -10.51 16.02 0.26
N GLU A 250 -9.79 15.96 1.37
CA GLU A 250 -10.22 15.33 2.62
C GLU A 250 -10.73 16.36 3.62
N ALA A 251 -11.85 16.04 4.29
CA ALA A 251 -12.39 16.89 5.35
C ALA A 251 -11.44 16.99 6.56
N ASP A 252 -10.77 15.89 6.92
CA ASP A 252 -9.83 15.85 8.03
C ASP A 252 -8.63 14.93 7.74
N PRO A 253 -7.53 15.45 7.16
CA PRO A 253 -6.34 14.66 6.86
C PRO A 253 -5.68 14.09 8.12
N LYS A 254 -5.17 12.85 8.06
CA LYS A 254 -4.61 12.15 9.22
C LYS A 254 -3.25 12.74 9.64
N ALA A 255 -2.89 12.56 10.91
CA ALA A 255 -1.59 12.96 11.43
C ALA A 255 -0.42 12.30 10.64
N SER A 256 -0.61 11.04 10.23
CA SER A 256 0.32 10.28 9.40
C SER A 256 0.59 10.91 8.03
N ASP A 257 -0.38 11.64 7.49
CA ASP A 257 -0.28 12.26 6.16
C ASP A 257 0.65 13.46 6.20
N PHE A 258 0.52 14.28 7.25
CA PHE A 258 1.46 15.38 7.52
C PHE A 258 2.86 14.85 7.79
N ARG A 259 3.01 13.71 8.48
CA ARG A 259 4.31 13.07 8.68
C ARG A 259 4.92 12.62 7.35
N LEU A 260 4.13 11.98 6.47
CA LEU A 260 4.57 11.58 5.15
C LEU A 260 4.95 12.78 4.27
N LEU A 261 4.17 13.88 4.31
CA LEU A 261 4.56 15.13 3.65
C LEU A 261 5.88 15.68 4.19
N GLY A 262 6.09 15.63 5.51
CA GLY A 262 7.36 16.02 6.13
C GLY A 262 8.53 15.20 5.60
N ASP A 263 8.38 13.88 5.54
CA ASP A 263 9.40 12.97 5.01
C ASP A 263 9.67 13.21 3.51
N LEU A 264 8.62 13.48 2.72
CA LEU A 264 8.75 13.84 1.30
C LEU A 264 9.49 15.17 1.11
N TYR A 265 9.13 16.19 1.87
CA TYR A 265 9.79 17.50 1.83
C TYR A 265 11.23 17.45 2.29
N ALA A 266 11.56 16.60 3.27
CA ALA A 266 12.94 16.37 3.68
C ALA A 266 13.75 15.74 2.53
N ASN A 267 13.20 14.75 1.81
CA ASN A 267 13.85 14.13 0.65
C ASN A 267 14.01 15.10 -0.54
N LEU A 268 13.13 16.10 -0.66
CA LEU A 268 13.21 17.16 -1.67
C LEU A 268 14.15 18.31 -1.28
N ASN A 269 14.82 18.24 -0.12
CA ASN A 269 15.62 19.32 0.45
C ASN A 269 14.84 20.64 0.60
N LEU A 270 13.59 20.54 1.07
CA LEU A 270 12.70 21.65 1.41
C LEU A 270 12.51 21.75 2.93
N PRO A 271 13.57 22.06 3.70
CA PRO A 271 13.59 21.87 5.16
C PRO A 271 12.53 22.71 5.90
N ALA A 272 12.26 23.94 5.47
CA ALA A 272 11.22 24.76 6.10
C ALA A 272 9.80 24.16 5.97
N ARG A 273 9.50 23.56 4.81
CA ARG A 273 8.20 22.87 4.59
C ARG A 273 8.13 21.57 5.38
N ALA A 274 9.23 20.82 5.41
CA ALA A 274 9.32 19.59 6.18
C ALA A 274 9.08 19.83 7.68
N ALA A 275 9.74 20.84 8.27
CA ALA A 275 9.53 21.25 9.65
C ALA A 275 8.05 21.60 9.94
N LYS A 276 7.41 22.40 9.07
CA LYS A 276 5.99 22.77 9.22
C LYS A 276 5.08 21.54 9.18
N ALA A 277 5.36 20.58 8.29
CA ALA A 277 4.57 19.36 8.17
C ALA A 277 4.74 18.46 9.41
N TYR A 278 5.96 18.30 9.93
CA TYR A 278 6.19 17.56 11.18
C TYR A 278 5.53 18.22 12.39
N ALA A 279 5.59 19.54 12.49
CA ALA A 279 4.87 20.29 13.52
C ALA A 279 3.37 19.98 13.47
N LYS A 280 2.78 19.99 12.26
CA LYS A 280 1.35 19.70 12.08
C LYS A 280 0.98 18.27 12.43
N ALA A 281 1.82 17.29 12.06
CA ALA A 281 1.63 15.90 12.45
C ALA A 281 1.60 15.74 13.99
N ARG A 282 2.51 16.41 14.71
CA ARG A 282 2.52 16.41 16.18
C ARG A 282 1.30 17.08 16.80
N GLU A 283 0.87 18.22 16.27
CA GLU A 283 -0.36 18.91 16.73
C GLU A 283 -1.58 17.99 16.66
N LYS A 284 -1.65 17.14 15.62
CA LYS A 284 -2.71 16.14 15.44
C LYS A 284 -2.50 14.85 16.23
N GLY A 285 -1.48 14.80 17.09
CA GLY A 285 -1.22 13.64 17.96
C GLY A 285 -0.56 12.45 17.26
N ASP A 286 0.24 12.67 16.20
CA ASP A 286 1.03 11.57 15.61
C ASP A 286 1.96 10.95 16.66
N GLY A 287 1.78 9.65 16.92
CA GLY A 287 2.54 8.91 17.93
C GLY A 287 3.93 8.45 17.47
N CYS A 288 4.40 8.85 16.29
CA CYS A 288 5.72 8.46 15.80
C CYS A 288 6.83 8.95 16.74
N PRO A 289 7.68 8.05 17.26
CA PRO A 289 8.79 8.45 18.12
C PRO A 289 9.72 9.45 17.42
N ARG A 290 10.30 10.37 18.20
CA ARG A 290 11.30 11.35 17.74
C ARG A 290 10.83 12.27 16.60
N LEU A 291 9.52 12.48 16.44
CA LEU A 291 9.01 13.43 15.45
C LEU A 291 9.45 14.87 15.72
N LEU A 292 9.57 15.25 17.00
CA LEU A 292 10.16 16.52 17.42
C LEU A 292 11.64 16.64 16.99
N VAL A 293 12.42 15.57 17.09
CA VAL A 293 13.83 15.56 16.64
C VAL A 293 13.90 15.84 15.14
N ARG A 294 13.04 15.20 14.33
CA ARG A 294 12.96 15.45 12.89
C ARG A 294 12.55 16.89 12.57
N GLU A 295 11.55 17.42 13.28
CA GLU A 295 11.12 18.82 13.16
C GLU A 295 12.27 19.80 13.42
N VAL A 296 12.98 19.63 14.55
CA VAL A 296 14.12 20.47 14.95
C VAL A 296 15.28 20.38 13.96
N GLN A 297 15.61 19.16 13.49
CA GLN A 297 16.62 18.96 12.45
C GLN A 297 16.28 19.74 11.17
N MET A 298 15.02 19.70 10.76
CA MET A 298 14.56 20.45 9.58
C MET A 298 14.55 21.95 9.81
N LEU A 299 14.21 22.44 11.02
CA LEU A 299 14.32 23.86 11.35
C LEU A 299 15.78 24.34 11.31
N GLN A 300 16.71 23.56 11.87
CA GLN A 300 18.14 23.84 11.79
C GLN A 300 18.64 23.85 10.34
N ALA A 301 18.26 22.85 9.53
CA ALA A 301 18.62 22.80 8.11
C ALA A 301 18.02 23.97 7.30
N ALA A 302 16.90 24.55 7.76
CA ALA A 302 16.31 25.76 7.20
C ALA A 302 16.92 27.07 7.74
N LEU A 303 17.99 26.99 8.55
CA LEU A 303 18.60 28.12 9.26
C LEU A 303 17.63 28.87 10.19
N GLN A 304 16.58 28.19 10.67
CA GLN A 304 15.61 28.73 11.63
C GLN A 304 15.99 28.30 13.05
N ASN A 305 17.24 28.56 13.43
CA ASN A 305 17.86 28.10 14.67
C ASN A 305 17.12 28.55 15.93
N GLU A 306 16.71 29.82 15.99
CA GLU A 306 15.95 30.34 17.14
C GLU A 306 14.61 29.61 17.33
N LYS A 307 13.90 29.31 16.23
CA LYS A 307 12.67 28.52 16.30
C LYS A 307 12.94 27.08 16.72
N ALA A 308 14.04 26.50 16.26
CA ALA A 308 14.46 25.16 16.65
C ALA A 308 14.73 25.09 18.16
N LEU A 309 15.49 26.04 18.70
CA LEU A 309 15.78 26.15 20.14
C LEU A 309 14.52 26.40 20.96
N GLN A 310 13.64 27.30 20.53
CA GLN A 310 12.35 27.54 21.18
C GLN A 310 11.53 26.24 21.26
N ARG A 311 11.47 25.49 20.15
CA ARG A 311 10.68 24.26 20.08
C ARG A 311 11.20 23.16 21.01
N ILE A 312 12.52 23.06 21.13
CA ILE A 312 13.18 22.17 22.11
C ILE A 312 12.77 22.58 23.52
N GLN A 313 12.90 23.87 23.87
CA GLN A 313 12.58 24.37 25.22
C GLN A 313 11.11 24.17 25.60
N GLU A 314 10.18 24.37 24.67
CA GLU A 314 8.75 24.22 24.92
C GLU A 314 8.35 22.77 25.23
N THR A 315 8.92 21.81 24.48
CA THR A 315 8.51 20.40 24.57
C THR A 315 9.37 19.59 25.53
N ASP A 316 10.68 19.86 25.57
CA ASP A 316 11.66 19.13 26.36
C ASP A 316 12.26 20.01 27.44
N ARG A 317 11.40 20.52 28.33
CA ARG A 317 11.75 21.47 29.40
C ARG A 317 12.90 20.99 30.30
N GLU A 318 13.09 19.68 30.40
CA GLU A 318 14.12 19.06 31.23
C GLU A 318 15.29 18.47 30.42
N GLY A 319 15.30 18.63 29.09
CA GLY A 319 16.36 18.13 28.21
C GLY A 319 16.51 16.62 28.24
N ARG A 320 15.40 15.87 28.30
CA ARG A 320 15.37 14.41 28.48
C ARG A 320 15.72 13.63 27.22
N ASP A 321 15.56 14.19 26.01
CA ASP A 321 15.96 13.49 24.79
C ASP A 321 17.41 13.86 24.41
N PRO A 322 18.36 12.91 24.49
CA PRO A 322 19.75 13.17 24.13
C PRO A 322 19.93 13.74 22.72
N ALA A 323 19.06 13.37 21.77
CA ALA A 323 19.15 13.86 20.40
C ALA A 323 18.77 15.35 20.28
N LEU A 324 17.77 15.81 21.04
CA LEU A 324 17.39 17.22 21.07
C LEU A 324 18.45 18.07 21.75
N PHE A 325 19.03 17.54 22.81
CA PHE A 325 20.15 18.17 23.48
C PHE A 325 21.36 18.34 22.53
N GLU A 326 21.75 17.29 21.80
CA GLU A 326 22.84 17.36 20.82
C GLU A 326 22.56 18.40 19.70
N LEU A 327 21.31 18.51 19.25
CA LEU A 327 20.91 19.51 18.26
C LEU A 327 20.99 20.93 18.83
N ALA A 328 20.51 21.17 20.05
CA ALA A 328 20.62 22.48 20.72
C ALA A 328 22.09 22.90 20.88
N MET A 329 22.95 21.98 21.34
CA MET A 329 24.38 22.20 21.45
C MET A 329 25.00 22.56 20.10
N ALA A 330 24.69 21.81 19.04
CA ALA A 330 25.20 22.06 17.70
C ALA A 330 24.78 23.44 17.17
N ILE A 331 23.54 23.85 17.42
CA ILE A 331 23.03 25.17 17.05
C ILE A 331 23.83 26.27 17.77
N HIS A 332 23.92 26.23 19.09
CA HIS A 332 24.64 27.25 19.86
C HIS A 332 26.11 27.34 19.47
N MET A 333 26.79 26.20 19.29
CA MET A 333 28.19 26.18 18.85
C MET A 333 28.38 26.75 17.44
N GLY A 334 27.46 26.44 16.52
CA GLY A 334 27.48 26.97 15.16
C GLY A 334 27.31 28.50 15.12
N GLU A 335 26.56 29.06 16.06
CA GLU A 335 26.38 30.51 16.23
C GLU A 335 27.43 31.17 17.12
N SER A 336 28.48 30.44 17.55
CA SER A 336 29.49 30.92 18.50
C SER A 336 28.95 31.34 19.87
N ARG A 337 27.76 30.85 20.22
CA ARG A 337 27.08 31.03 21.52
C ARG A 337 27.60 30.01 22.53
N TYR A 338 28.91 30.05 22.76
CA TYR A 338 29.63 29.02 23.52
C TYR A 338 29.22 28.98 24.99
N ARG A 339 28.81 30.11 25.57
CA ARG A 339 28.31 30.19 26.95
C ARG A 339 26.98 29.45 27.07
N GLU A 340 26.03 29.73 26.17
CA GLU A 340 24.72 29.07 26.18
C GLU A 340 24.83 27.57 25.90
N ALA A 341 25.72 27.15 24.99
CA ALA A 341 26.04 25.74 24.78
C ALA A 341 26.54 25.09 26.08
N MET A 342 27.53 25.69 26.74
CA MET A 342 28.05 25.17 28.01
C MET A 342 26.96 25.05 29.08
N GLU A 343 26.16 26.09 29.29
CA GLU A 343 25.08 26.10 30.29
C GLU A 343 23.97 25.08 29.99
N ALA A 344 23.63 24.87 28.71
CA ALA A 344 22.71 23.83 28.30
C ALA A 344 23.26 22.43 28.64
N GLY A 345 24.56 22.20 28.37
CA GLY A 345 25.19 20.92 28.68
C GLY A 345 25.38 20.64 30.16
N GLU A 346 25.63 21.66 30.98
CA GLU A 346 25.60 21.53 32.44
C GLU A 346 24.24 21.06 32.94
N ARG A 347 23.15 21.69 32.44
CA ARG A 347 21.78 21.30 32.77
C ARG A 347 21.51 19.85 32.40
N TYR A 348 21.88 19.44 31.19
CA TYR A 348 21.73 18.06 30.72
C TYR A 348 22.49 17.05 31.58
N LEU A 349 23.78 17.32 31.88
CA LEU A 349 24.61 16.46 32.72
C LEU A 349 24.04 16.34 34.14
N ASN A 350 23.47 17.41 34.68
CA ASN A 350 22.85 17.40 36.00
C ASN A 350 21.56 16.59 36.05
N GLY A 351 20.76 16.59 34.97
CA GLY A 351 19.54 15.78 34.84
C GLY A 351 19.79 14.28 34.63
N HIS A 352 20.97 13.91 34.10
CA HIS A 352 21.30 12.52 33.74
C HIS A 352 22.40 11.91 34.63
N LYS A 353 22.47 12.32 35.90
CA LYS A 353 23.44 11.77 36.87
C LYS A 353 23.28 10.24 36.97
N GLY A 354 24.35 9.51 36.67
CA GLY A 354 24.41 8.04 36.78
C GLY A 354 24.28 7.28 35.46
N GLN A 355 23.85 7.92 34.37
CA GLN A 355 24.06 7.39 33.03
C GLN A 355 25.50 7.73 32.61
N GLY A 356 26.26 6.74 32.13
CA GLY A 356 27.68 6.89 31.83
C GLY A 356 27.95 8.18 31.05
N GLN A 357 28.69 9.11 31.65
CA GLN A 357 28.97 10.41 31.05
C GLN A 357 29.70 10.17 29.73
N ASN A 358 29.13 10.67 28.63
CA ASN A 358 29.75 10.57 27.33
C ASN A 358 31.01 11.44 27.34
N ASN A 359 32.21 10.84 27.29
CA ASN A 359 33.48 11.57 27.35
C ASN A 359 33.61 12.62 26.24
N ARG A 360 33.01 12.33 25.07
CA ARG A 360 32.90 13.31 23.98
C ARG A 360 32.11 14.54 24.41
N MET A 361 31.08 14.38 25.23
CA MET A 361 30.30 15.48 25.77
C MET A 361 31.14 16.37 26.68
N LEU A 362 31.87 15.76 27.61
CA LEU A 362 32.75 16.49 28.53
C LEU A 362 33.83 17.25 27.76
N LEU A 363 34.37 16.67 26.69
CA LEU A 363 35.32 17.35 25.81
C LEU A 363 34.69 18.56 25.11
N THR A 364 33.49 18.38 24.53
CA THR A 364 32.74 19.47 23.88
C THR A 364 32.43 20.60 24.86
N LEU A 365 32.01 20.29 26.09
CA LEU A 365 31.73 21.29 27.12
C LEU A 365 32.99 22.00 27.61
N GLY A 366 34.11 21.26 27.76
CA GLY A 366 35.41 21.86 28.05
C GLY A 366 35.84 22.85 26.97
N TYR A 367 35.67 22.49 25.70
CA TYR A 367 35.94 23.39 24.58
C TYR A 367 35.00 24.62 24.57
N CYS A 368 33.70 24.43 24.79
CA CYS A 368 32.75 25.54 24.87
C CYS A 368 33.07 26.49 26.04
N ALA A 369 33.39 25.95 27.22
CA ALA A 369 33.79 26.74 28.38
C ALA A 369 35.06 27.56 28.12
N TYR A 370 36.05 26.96 27.45
CA TYR A 370 37.26 27.68 27.03
C TYR A 370 36.92 28.84 26.10
N LYS A 371 36.16 28.57 25.03
CA LYS A 371 35.74 29.60 24.07
C LYS A 371 34.81 30.67 24.68
N ALA A 372 34.09 30.35 25.76
CA ALA A 372 33.26 31.28 26.51
C ALA A 372 34.06 32.17 27.49
N GLY A 373 35.38 31.99 27.58
CA GLY A 373 36.25 32.74 28.50
C GLY A 373 36.18 32.24 29.95
N GLU A 374 35.82 30.97 30.17
CA GLU A 374 35.69 30.35 31.49
C GLU A 374 36.71 29.21 31.68
N PRO A 375 38.02 29.51 31.76
CA PRO A 375 39.10 28.52 31.75
C PRO A 375 39.03 27.54 32.93
N GLU A 376 38.56 27.99 34.10
CA GLU A 376 38.38 27.13 35.28
C GLU A 376 37.27 26.09 35.08
N LYS A 377 36.16 26.48 34.45
CA LYS A 377 35.10 25.51 34.11
C LYS A 377 35.57 24.55 33.02
N ALA A 378 36.30 25.06 32.02
CA ALA A 378 36.90 24.24 30.98
C ALA A 378 37.78 23.14 31.58
N ARG A 379 38.67 23.52 32.50
CA ARG A 379 39.53 22.59 33.25
C ARG A 379 38.71 21.53 33.99
N LYS A 380 37.68 21.92 34.74
CA LYS A 380 36.81 21.00 35.48
C LYS A 380 36.12 19.96 34.58
N PHE A 381 35.64 20.33 33.41
CA PHE A 381 35.04 19.36 32.47
C PHE A 381 36.07 18.38 31.93
N LEU A 382 37.24 18.87 31.54
CA LEU A 382 38.30 18.07 30.94
C LEU A 382 38.96 17.10 31.94
N GLU A 383 39.08 17.49 33.21
CA GLU A 383 39.60 16.63 34.29
C GLU A 383 38.66 15.46 34.65
N ARG A 384 37.35 15.60 34.38
CA ARG A 384 36.36 14.52 34.59
C ARG A 384 36.47 13.37 33.58
N ILE A 385 37.19 13.56 32.47
CA ILE A 385 37.38 12.52 31.45
C ILE A 385 38.31 11.43 32.01
N PRO A 386 37.85 10.16 32.15
CA PRO A 386 38.58 9.11 32.83
C PRO A 386 39.78 8.62 31.99
N GLN A 387 40.86 8.19 32.65
CA GLN A 387 42.09 7.75 31.97
C GLN A 387 41.92 6.55 31.03
N ARG A 388 40.87 5.74 31.23
CA ARG A 388 40.58 4.57 30.38
C ARG A 388 40.21 4.94 28.94
N ASP A 389 39.71 6.15 28.70
CA ASP A 389 39.43 6.66 27.35
C ASP A 389 40.64 7.44 26.83
N LYS A 390 41.63 6.70 26.29
CA LYS A 390 42.92 7.25 25.87
C LYS A 390 42.76 8.38 24.85
N LYS A 391 41.86 8.24 23.88
CA LYS A 391 41.65 9.23 22.81
C LYS A 391 41.09 10.53 23.37
N ALA A 392 39.98 10.45 24.12
CA ALA A 392 39.39 11.66 24.72
C ALA A 392 40.36 12.32 25.71
N ARG A 393 41.19 11.52 26.41
CA ARG A 393 42.17 12.03 27.36
C ARG A 393 43.34 12.75 26.68
N GLU A 394 43.82 12.27 25.56
CA GLU A 394 44.85 12.95 24.76
C GLU A 394 44.35 14.32 24.27
N GLU A 395 43.15 14.37 23.71
CA GLU A 395 42.53 15.62 23.24
C GLU A 395 42.31 16.60 24.40
N ALA A 396 41.81 16.11 25.54
CA ALA A 396 41.66 16.91 26.75
C ALA A 396 42.99 17.42 27.31
N GLY A 397 44.04 16.61 27.27
CA GLY A 397 45.38 16.97 27.72
C GLY A 397 45.98 18.12 26.90
N ARG A 398 45.77 18.14 25.59
CA ARG A 398 46.19 19.26 24.73
C ARG A 398 45.50 20.57 25.13
N LEU A 399 44.19 20.53 25.34
CA LEU A 399 43.43 21.73 25.74
C LEU A 399 43.82 22.20 27.15
N LEU A 400 44.02 21.26 28.10
CA LEU A 400 44.48 21.56 29.46
C LEU A 400 45.86 22.22 29.49
N ALA A 401 46.81 21.71 28.69
CA ALA A 401 48.14 22.30 28.58
C ALA A 401 48.10 23.72 28.00
N HIS A 402 47.18 23.98 27.06
CA HIS A 402 46.97 25.31 26.51
C HIS A 402 46.41 26.27 27.57
N LEU A 403 45.35 25.85 28.28
CA LEU A 403 44.76 26.61 29.38
C LEU A 403 45.79 26.96 30.47
N GLN A 404 46.65 26.03 30.85
CA GLN A 404 47.70 26.26 31.84
C GLN A 404 48.70 27.34 31.41
N ARG A 405 49.08 27.37 30.12
CA ARG A 405 50.00 28.39 29.60
C ARG A 405 49.37 29.77 29.56
N GLU A 406 48.11 29.86 29.14
CA GLU A 406 47.38 31.14 29.13
C GLU A 406 47.18 31.69 30.54
N MET A 407 46.84 30.83 31.52
CA MET A 407 46.66 31.25 32.92
C MET A 407 47.96 31.61 33.63
N GLN A 408 49.12 31.13 33.17
CA GLN A 408 50.44 31.45 33.72
C GLN A 408 51.09 32.66 33.03
N GLY A 409 50.56 33.10 31.88
CA GLY A 409 51.08 34.23 31.09
C GLY A 409 50.27 35.52 31.21
N LEU A 410 49.20 35.51 32.02
CA LEU A 410 48.44 36.67 32.52
C LEU A 410 48.87 36.94 33.96
#